data_AF-A0A7C3G7N3-F1
#
_entry.id   AF-A0A7C3G7N3-F1
#
_cell.length_a   1.000
_cell.length_b   1.000
_cell.length_c   1.000
_cell.angle_alpha   90.00
_cell.angle_beta   90.00
_cell.angle_gamma   90.00
#
_symmetry.space_group_name_H-M   'P 1'
#
loop_
_entity.id
_entity.type
_entity.pdbx_description
1 polymer ?
#
loop_
_entity_poly.entity_id
_entity_poly.type
_entity_poly.pdbx_seq_one_letter_code
_entity_poly.pdbx_strand_id
1 'polypeptide(L)'
;ADDYNIFGEGGEAPAEAPRRRLTKLQMKALNDLGLDEFSGPKMVRERYTQLVKQLHPDANGGDRSTEVSFQRVVKAYKVLKTTKLA
;
A
#
# COMPACT_ATOMS: atom_id res chain seq x y z
N ALA A 1 22.99 2.96 -13.76
CA ALA A 1 21.80 2.13 -14.03
C ALA A 1 21.24 1.75 -12.66
N ASP A 2 19.98 2.07 -12.43
CA ASP A 2 19.37 2.20 -11.11
C ASP A 2 19.25 0.86 -10.35
N ASP A 3 19.45 0.95 -9.04
CA ASP A 3 19.71 -0.12 -8.09
C ASP A 3 18.37 -0.68 -7.57
N TYR A 4 17.73 -1.54 -8.35
CA TYR A 4 16.48 -2.21 -7.93
C TYR A 4 16.54 -3.72 -8.16
N ASN A 5 17.59 -4.34 -7.66
CA ASN A 5 17.59 -5.77 -7.37
C ASN A 5 17.09 -5.97 -5.93
N ILE A 6 15.76 -6.07 -5.72
CA ILE A 6 15.18 -6.32 -4.39
C ILE A 6 14.20 -7.49 -4.42
N PHE A 7 14.76 -8.66 -4.17
CA PHE A 7 14.31 -9.65 -3.19
C PHE A 7 12.83 -10.06 -3.17
N GLY A 8 12.64 -11.37 -3.35
CA GLY A 8 11.94 -12.14 -2.33
C GLY A 8 10.58 -12.70 -2.74
N GLU A 9 10.63 -13.85 -3.40
CA GLU A 9 9.65 -14.94 -3.23
C GLU A 9 9.32 -15.13 -1.74
N GLY A 10 8.03 -15.13 -1.37
CA GLY A 10 7.61 -15.39 0.01
C GLY A 10 6.26 -14.78 0.35
N GLY A 11 5.18 -15.49 0.03
CA GLY A 11 3.88 -15.22 0.62
C GLY A 11 3.93 -15.47 2.13
N GLU A 12 3.98 -14.42 2.94
CA GLU A 12 3.78 -14.53 4.39
C GLU A 12 2.32 -14.16 4.72
N ALA A 13 1.62 -15.14 5.31
CA ALA A 13 0.28 -14.99 5.87
C ALA A 13 0.23 -13.85 6.90
N PRO A 14 -0.91 -13.11 7.00
CA PRO A 14 -1.00 -11.92 7.84
C PRO A 14 -0.84 -12.26 9.31
N ALA A 15 0.23 -11.75 9.92
CA ALA A 15 0.33 -11.63 11.37
C ALA A 15 -0.80 -10.72 11.86
N GLU A 16 -1.74 -11.28 12.61
CA GLU A 16 -2.89 -10.59 13.20
C GLU A 16 -2.44 -9.33 13.96
N ALA A 17 -2.66 -8.16 13.35
CA ALA A 17 -2.46 -6.89 14.02
C ALA A 17 -3.47 -6.76 15.17
N PRO A 18 -3.06 -6.20 16.32
CA PRO A 18 -3.95 -6.06 17.48
C PRO A 18 -5.20 -5.29 17.09
N ARG A 19 -6.38 -5.81 17.46
CA ARG A 19 -7.73 -5.28 17.17
C ARG A 19 -7.92 -3.84 17.69
N ARG A 20 -7.26 -2.90 17.05
CA ARG A 20 -7.36 -1.46 17.33
C ARG A 20 -8.51 -0.99 16.47
N ARG A 21 -9.60 -0.55 17.09
CA ARG A 21 -10.83 -0.12 16.40
C ARG A 21 -10.47 0.81 15.23
N LEU A 22 -10.54 0.28 14.02
CA LEU A 22 -10.24 1.03 12.81
C LEU A 22 -11.37 2.00 12.56
N THR A 23 -11.03 3.26 12.37
CA THR A 23 -11.96 4.30 11.93
C THR A 23 -12.35 4.07 10.47
N LYS A 24 -13.54 4.53 10.05
CA LYS A 24 -14.02 4.41 8.65
C LYS A 24 -13.00 4.89 7.62
N LEU A 25 -12.22 5.92 7.97
CA LEU A 25 -11.19 6.47 7.09
C LEU A 25 -10.00 5.49 6.91
N GLN A 26 -9.59 4.79 7.96
CA GLN A 26 -8.53 3.78 7.91
C GLN A 26 -8.99 2.54 7.14
N MET A 27 -10.21 2.05 7.37
CA MET A 27 -10.79 0.95 6.58
C MET A 27 -10.83 1.32 5.09
N LYS A 28 -11.27 2.54 4.77
CA LYS A 28 -11.27 3.01 3.38
C LYS A 28 -9.86 3.04 2.80
N ALA A 29 -8.87 3.49 3.55
CA ALA A 29 -7.47 3.54 3.11
C ALA A 29 -6.88 2.13 2.91
N LEU A 30 -7.16 1.18 3.80
CA LEU A 30 -6.77 -0.22 3.64
C LEU A 30 -7.41 -0.83 2.39
N ASN A 31 -8.73 -0.62 2.19
CA ASN A 31 -9.42 -1.08 1.00
C ASN A 31 -8.87 -0.47 -0.30
N ASP A 32 -8.43 0.78 -0.27
CA ASP A 32 -7.78 1.46 -1.40
C ASP A 32 -6.43 0.83 -1.78
N LEU A 33 -5.72 0.29 -0.79
CA LEU A 33 -4.49 -0.49 -0.95
C LEU A 33 -4.76 -1.97 -1.26
N GLY A 34 -6.03 -2.38 -1.32
CA GLY A 34 -6.43 -3.79 -1.47
C GLY A 34 -6.07 -4.64 -0.25
N LEU A 35 -6.06 -4.03 0.93
CA LEU A 35 -5.72 -4.66 2.21
C LEU A 35 -6.95 -4.74 3.11
N ASP A 36 -6.94 -5.77 3.95
CA ASP A 36 -7.99 -6.02 4.92
C ASP A 36 -7.72 -5.31 6.26
N GLU A 37 -8.75 -5.17 7.10
CA GLU A 37 -8.69 -4.58 8.44
C GLU A 37 -7.72 -5.31 9.40
N PHE A 38 -7.41 -6.58 9.13
CA PHE A 38 -6.41 -7.35 9.88
C PHE A 38 -4.96 -7.13 9.41
N SER A 39 -4.74 -6.32 8.38
CA SER A 39 -3.43 -6.11 7.78
C SER A 39 -2.52 -5.26 8.67
N GLY A 40 -1.37 -5.83 9.05
CA GLY A 40 -0.36 -5.13 9.84
C GLY A 40 0.46 -4.11 9.05
N PRO A 41 1.26 -3.26 9.75
CA PRO A 41 2.09 -2.22 9.14
C PRO A 41 3.11 -2.75 8.13
N LYS A 42 3.61 -3.97 8.33
CA LYS A 42 4.52 -4.66 7.39
C LYS A 42 3.82 -4.88 6.03
N MET A 43 2.62 -5.45 6.05
CA MET A 43 1.82 -5.67 4.83
C MET A 43 1.43 -4.38 4.13
N VAL A 44 1.10 -3.32 4.88
CA VAL A 44 0.78 -2.01 4.30
C VAL A 44 1.96 -1.46 3.47
N ARG A 45 3.19 -1.56 4.00
CA ARG A 45 4.39 -1.12 3.28
C ARG A 45 4.68 -1.99 2.07
N GLU A 46 4.59 -3.31 2.21
CA GLU A 46 4.83 -4.23 1.10
C GLU A 46 3.83 -4.00 -0.05
N ARG A 47 2.55 -3.86 0.27
CA ARG A 47 1.53 -3.57 -0.75
C ARG A 47 1.68 -2.20 -1.37
N TYR A 48 2.04 -1.19 -0.58
CA TYR A 48 2.35 0.13 -1.11
C TYR A 48 3.49 0.07 -2.13
N THR A 49 4.60 -0.58 -1.80
CA THR A 49 5.75 -0.71 -2.72
C THR A 49 5.39 -1.48 -3.99
N GLN A 50 4.59 -2.55 -3.88
CA GLN A 50 4.08 -3.31 -5.03
C GLN A 50 3.22 -2.44 -5.95
N LEU A 51 2.24 -1.72 -5.40
CA LEU A 51 1.33 -0.85 -6.16
C LEU A 51 2.07 0.33 -6.79
N VAL A 52 3.03 0.93 -6.08
CA VAL A 52 3.85 2.02 -6.62
C VAL A 52 4.66 1.57 -7.83
N LYS A 53 5.24 0.36 -7.79
CA LYS A 53 5.96 -0.21 -8.94
C LYS A 53 5.04 -0.49 -10.12
N GLN A 54 3.83 -1.01 -9.87
CA GLN A 54 2.85 -1.32 -10.91
C GLN A 54 2.24 -0.05 -11.56
N LEU A 55 1.94 0.95 -10.74
CA LEU A 55 1.27 2.20 -11.15
C LEU A 55 2.28 3.31 -11.49
N HIS A 56 3.57 3.00 -11.60
CA HIS A 56 4.58 4.03 -11.80
C HIS A 56 4.35 4.75 -13.13
N PRO A 57 4.21 6.09 -13.13
CA PRO A 57 3.89 6.86 -14.34
C PRO A 57 5.03 6.80 -15.38
N ASP A 58 6.27 6.58 -14.94
CA ASP A 58 7.44 6.38 -15.81
C ASP A 58 7.35 5.06 -16.60
N ALA A 59 6.79 4.01 -15.99
CA ALA A 59 6.61 2.71 -16.65
C ALA A 59 5.35 2.68 -17.54
N ASN A 60 4.35 3.51 -17.22
CA ASN A 60 3.08 3.58 -17.94
C ASN A 60 2.98 4.77 -18.91
N GLY A 61 4.09 5.48 -19.18
CA GLY A 61 4.12 6.56 -20.18
C GLY A 61 3.22 7.77 -19.87
N GLY A 62 2.92 8.02 -18.59
CA GLY A 62 2.06 9.13 -18.18
C GLY A 62 0.56 8.90 -18.35
N ASP A 63 0.12 7.63 -18.36
CA ASP A 63 -1.30 7.29 -18.48
C ASP A 63 -2.12 7.87 -17.31
N ARG A 64 -3.06 8.79 -17.63
CA ARG A 64 -3.88 9.50 -16.63
C ARG A 64 -4.66 8.54 -15.72
N SER A 65 -4.97 7.34 -16.20
CA SER A 65 -5.69 6.32 -15.45
C SER A 65 -4.85 5.76 -14.29
N THR A 66 -3.55 5.57 -14.52
CA THR A 66 -2.60 5.10 -13.51
C THR A 66 -2.24 6.18 -12.50
N GLU A 67 -2.18 7.44 -12.92
CA GLU A 67 -1.93 8.58 -12.03
C GLU A 67 -3.03 8.73 -10.97
N VAL A 68 -4.30 8.64 -11.36
CA VAL A 68 -5.43 8.71 -10.42
C VAL A 68 -5.34 7.60 -9.38
N SER A 69 -5.01 6.38 -9.82
CA SER A 69 -4.86 5.22 -8.94
C SER A 69 -3.65 5.37 -8.01
N PHE A 70 -2.53 5.88 -8.53
CA PHE A 70 -1.30 6.15 -7.78
C PHE A 70 -1.54 7.19 -6.67
N GLN A 71 -2.17 8.31 -7.01
CA GLN A 71 -2.50 9.35 -6.03
C GLN A 71 -3.42 8.81 -4.92
N ARG A 72 -4.34 7.91 -5.26
CA ARG A 72 -5.23 7.22 -4.32
C ARG A 72 -4.44 6.40 -3.30
N VAL A 73 -3.55 5.54 -3.80
CA VAL A 73 -2.65 4.68 -3.02
C VAL A 73 -1.74 5.50 -2.10
N VAL A 74 -1.15 6.59 -2.60
CA VAL A 74 -0.29 7.49 -1.82
C VAL A 74 -1.08 8.17 -0.70
N LYS A 75 -2.30 8.65 -0.99
CA LYS A 75 -3.16 9.29 0.00
C LYS A 75 -3.60 8.31 1.08
N ALA A 76 -3.94 7.09 0.71
CA ALA A 76 -4.29 6.01 1.63
C ALA A 76 -3.12 5.67 2.56
N TYR A 77 -1.91 5.47 2.02
CA TYR A 77 -0.71 5.20 2.80
C TYR A 77 -0.39 6.33 3.80
N LYS A 78 -0.57 7.60 3.39
CA LYS A 78 -0.37 8.75 4.29
C LYS A 78 -1.30 8.72 5.49
N VAL A 79 -2.58 8.39 5.28
CA VAL A 79 -3.57 8.24 6.37
C VAL A 79 -3.15 7.13 7.34
N LEU A 80 -2.76 5.97 6.82
CA LEU A 80 -2.35 4.83 7.64
C LEU A 80 -1.09 5.15 8.46
N LYS A 81 -0.10 5.81 7.85
CA LYS A 81 1.13 6.27 8.50
C LYS A 81 0.85 7.27 9.63
N THR A 82 -0.03 8.24 9.42
CA THR A 82 -0.43 9.20 10.48
C THR A 82 -1.06 8.49 11.67
N THR A 83 -1.77 7.39 11.43
CA THR A 83 -2.44 6.62 12.49
C THR A 83 -1.59 5.51 13.11
N LYS A 84 -0.28 5.44 12.81
CA LYS A 84 0.66 4.38 13.26
C LYS A 84 0.23 2.96 12.84
N LEU A 85 -0.52 2.84 11.74
CA LEU A 85 -0.86 1.56 11.11
C LEU A 85 0.12 1.15 10.01
N ALA A 86 1.14 1.97 9.73
CA ALA A 86 2.18 1.74 8.73
C ALA A 86 3.55 2.13 9.26
#